data_AF-A0A1G1RNY9-F1
#
_entry.id   AF-A0A1G1RNY9-F1
#
_cell.length_a   1.000
_cell.length_b   1.000
_cell.length_c   1.000
_cell.angle_alpha   90.00
_cell.angle_beta   90.00
_cell.angle_gamma   90.00
#
_symmetry.space_group_name_H-M   'P 1'
#
loop_
_entity.id
_entity.type
_entity.pdbx_description
1 polymer ?
#
loop_
_entity_poly.entity_id
_entity_poly.type
_entity_poly.pdbx_seq_one_letter_code
_entity_poly.pdbx_strand_id
1 'polypeptide(L)'
;MPMLVINVYFALRNQERSLLNDFAAVLQFCLIVFVSYHIGGGSHFQIAFALFAICFLYFVGTVFYVKTMIRKKNNRKFYILSIFYHILLLLLTMLFYPLYLIIPVIILLMRAIIAPKTGLSVMKSGIFELFNSLLMMISIIMIYS
;
A
#
# COMPACT_ATOMS: atom_id res chain seq x y z
N MET A 1 3.51 -34.72 2.82
CA MET A 1 2.69 -34.76 1.59
C MET A 1 1.17 -34.60 1.78
N PRO A 2 0.52 -34.90 2.94
CA PRO A 2 -0.93 -34.65 3.11
C PRO A 2 -1.31 -33.16 3.26
N MET A 3 -0.41 -32.34 3.79
CA MET A 3 -0.67 -30.92 4.07
C MET A 3 -0.69 -30.03 2.81
N LEU A 4 -0.05 -30.45 1.72
CA LEU A 4 -0.04 -29.71 0.46
C LEU A 4 -1.40 -29.80 -0.26
N VAL A 5 -2.05 -30.96 -0.22
CA VAL A 5 -3.34 -31.18 -0.85
C VAL A 5 -4.45 -30.41 -0.13
N ILE A 6 -4.39 -30.34 1.21
CA ILE A 6 -5.31 -29.54 2.02
C ILE A 6 -5.13 -28.04 1.75
N ASN A 7 -3.89 -27.57 1.65
CA ASN A 7 -3.61 -26.16 1.30
C ASN A 7 -4.06 -25.80 -0.12
N VAL A 8 -3.87 -26.70 -1.10
CA VAL A 8 -4.35 -26.49 -2.48
C VAL A 8 -5.89 -26.54 -2.52
N TYR A 9 -6.53 -27.43 -1.76
CA TYR A 9 -7.99 -27.50 -1.65
C TYR A 9 -8.61 -26.22 -1.05
N PHE A 10 -7.99 -25.65 0.00
CA PHE A 10 -8.43 -24.36 0.56
C PHE A 10 -8.06 -23.16 -0.33
N ALA A 11 -6.96 -23.23 -1.07
CA ALA A 11 -6.58 -22.19 -2.05
C ALA A 11 -7.55 -22.15 -3.24
N LEU A 12 -8.12 -23.30 -3.64
CA LEU A 12 -9.10 -23.41 -4.71
C LEU A 12 -10.51 -22.94 -4.30
N ARG A 13 -10.80 -22.83 -2.99
CA ARG A 13 -12.15 -22.53 -2.46
C ARG A 13 -12.46 -21.05 -2.20
N ASN A 14 -11.65 -20.12 -2.73
CA ASN A 14 -12.01 -18.73 -3.06
C ASN A 14 -13.12 -18.10 -2.18
N GLN A 15 -12.84 -17.53 -0.99
CA GLN A 15 -13.62 -16.34 -0.59
C GLN A 15 -13.15 -15.42 0.55
N GLU A 16 -12.43 -15.80 1.62
CA GLU A 16 -12.20 -14.82 2.73
C GLU A 16 -10.75 -14.55 3.15
N ARG A 17 -9.78 -15.42 2.82
CA ARG A 17 -8.39 -15.27 3.27
C ARG A 17 -7.49 -14.39 2.40
N SER A 18 -7.92 -13.91 1.23
CA SER A 18 -6.96 -13.22 0.33
C SER A 18 -6.62 -11.79 0.74
N LEU A 19 -7.55 -10.99 1.26
CA LEU A 19 -7.26 -9.60 1.66
C LEU A 19 -6.57 -9.54 3.01
N LEU A 20 -7.06 -10.32 3.98
CA LEU A 20 -6.47 -10.41 5.30
C LEU A 20 -5.05 -10.97 5.24
N ASN A 21 -4.79 -11.98 4.39
CA ASN A 21 -3.42 -12.48 4.20
C ASN A 21 -2.51 -11.44 3.55
N ASP A 22 -3.00 -10.69 2.57
CA ASP A 22 -2.20 -9.61 1.96
C ASP A 22 -1.88 -8.52 3.00
N PHE A 23 -2.84 -8.16 3.86
CA PHE A 23 -2.60 -7.21 4.95
C PHE A 23 -1.66 -7.75 6.02
N ALA A 24 -1.76 -9.03 6.37
CA ALA A 24 -0.83 -9.68 7.30
C ALA A 24 0.59 -9.70 6.73
N ALA A 25 0.75 -9.98 5.43
CA ALA A 25 2.04 -9.94 4.76
C ALA A 25 2.60 -8.50 4.72
N VAL A 26 1.78 -7.51 4.35
CA VAL A 26 2.18 -6.09 4.38
C VAL A 26 2.59 -5.67 5.78
N LEU A 27 1.82 -6.05 6.81
CA LEU A 27 2.13 -5.80 8.21
C LEU A 27 3.50 -6.37 8.56
N GLN A 28 3.71 -7.66 8.29
CA GLN A 28 4.96 -8.37 8.57
C GLN A 28 6.15 -7.72 7.87
N PHE A 29 6.02 -7.34 6.60
CA PHE A 29 7.09 -6.67 5.88
C PHE A 29 7.36 -5.26 6.41
N CYS A 30 6.33 -4.51 6.80
CA CYS A 30 6.50 -3.16 7.35
C CYS A 30 7.16 -3.17 8.73
N LEU A 31 7.08 -4.25 9.51
CA LEU A 31 7.77 -4.35 10.81
C LEU A 31 9.29 -4.18 10.70
N ILE A 32 9.88 -4.44 9.52
CA ILE A 32 11.32 -4.19 9.29
C ILE A 32 11.70 -2.73 9.53
N VAL A 33 10.76 -1.77 9.38
CA VAL A 33 11.00 -0.34 9.59
C VAL A 33 11.52 -0.06 10.99
N PHE A 34 11.01 -0.75 12.02
CA PHE A 34 11.50 -0.57 13.39
C PHE A 34 12.95 -1.01 13.55
N VAL A 35 13.30 -2.15 12.95
CA VAL A 35 14.66 -2.71 12.97
C VAL A 35 15.61 -1.78 12.21
N SER A 36 15.23 -1.39 10.99
CA SER A 36 16.03 -0.48 10.15
C SER A 36 16.24 0.88 10.81
N TYR A 37 15.21 1.45 11.46
CA TYR A 37 15.32 2.71 12.17
C TYR A 37 16.28 2.62 13.35
N HIS A 38 16.20 1.54 14.13
CA HIS A 38 17.08 1.33 15.28
C HIS A 38 18.54 1.11 14.85
N ILE A 39 18.79 0.28 13.84
CA ILE A 39 20.14 0.04 13.28
C ILE A 39 20.70 1.33 12.65
N GLY A 40 19.83 2.18 12.07
CA GLY A 40 20.19 3.49 11.53
C GLY A 40 20.52 4.56 12.58
N GLY A 41 20.57 4.21 13.87
CA GLY A 41 20.88 5.14 14.96
C GLY A 41 19.67 5.93 15.49
N GLY A 42 18.46 5.62 15.03
CA GLY A 42 17.24 6.24 15.50
C GLY A 42 16.86 5.79 16.92
N SER A 43 16.60 6.76 17.80
CA SER A 43 16.24 6.52 19.21
C SER A 43 14.79 6.87 19.55
N HIS A 44 14.09 7.61 18.68
CA HIS A 44 12.74 8.09 18.95
C HIS A 44 11.68 7.10 18.43
N PHE A 45 11.05 6.38 19.36
CA PHE A 45 9.99 5.41 19.04
C PHE A 45 8.82 6.02 18.26
N GLN A 46 8.46 7.28 18.54
CA GLN A 46 7.39 8.00 17.86
C GLN A 46 7.68 8.17 16.36
N ILE A 47 8.92 8.46 15.98
CA ILE A 47 9.34 8.59 14.58
C ILE A 47 9.31 7.22 13.91
N ALA A 48 9.84 6.18 14.57
CA ALA A 48 9.79 4.82 14.06
C ALA A 48 8.35 4.36 13.76
N PHE A 49 7.42 4.65 14.68
CA PHE A 49 6.01 4.34 14.51
C PHE A 49 5.36 5.15 13.38
N ALA A 50 5.70 6.44 13.25
CA ALA A 50 5.21 7.27 12.14
C ALA A 50 5.70 6.74 10.78
N LEU A 51 6.98 6.38 10.66
CA LEU A 51 7.54 5.76 9.46
C LEU A 51 6.84 4.44 9.13
N PHE A 52 6.65 3.58 10.14
CA PHE A 52 5.91 2.33 10.01
C PHE A 52 4.48 2.59 9.52
N ALA A 53 3.76 3.55 10.11
CA ALA A 53 2.39 3.87 9.74
C ALA A 53 2.29 4.37 8.28
N ILE A 54 3.21 5.25 7.86
CA ILE A 54 3.27 5.75 6.46
C ILE A 54 3.52 4.59 5.51
N CYS A 55 4.53 3.74 5.77
CA CYS A 55 4.83 2.57 4.93
C CYS A 55 3.65 1.61 4.87
N PHE A 56 3.04 1.28 6.00
CA PHE A 56 1.92 0.36 6.09
C PHE A 56 0.71 0.88 5.31
N LEU A 57 0.31 2.14 5.53
CA LEU A 57 -0.82 2.75 4.82
C LEU A 57 -0.57 2.85 3.32
N TYR A 58 0.65 3.17 2.90
CA TYR A 58 1.05 3.17 1.50
C TYR A 58 0.87 1.77 0.86
N PHE A 59 1.47 0.73 1.45
CA PHE A 59 1.42 -0.62 0.88
C PHE A 59 0.01 -1.23 0.92
N VAL A 60 -0.78 -0.97 1.97
CA VAL A 60 -2.20 -1.35 2.01
C VAL A 60 -2.99 -0.67 0.89
N GLY A 61 -2.73 0.61 0.62
CA GLY A 61 -3.32 1.32 -0.52
C GLY A 61 -2.96 0.70 -1.86
N THR A 62 -1.70 0.30 -2.03
CA THR A 62 -1.24 -0.45 -3.20
C THR A 62 -1.94 -1.80 -3.34
N VAL A 63 -2.20 -2.54 -2.24
CA VAL A 63 -2.98 -3.79 -2.30
C VAL A 63 -4.39 -3.53 -2.87
N PHE A 64 -5.09 -2.49 -2.39
CA PHE A 64 -6.38 -2.11 -2.95
C PHE A 64 -6.30 -1.74 -4.42
N TYR A 65 -5.31 -0.93 -4.80
CA TYR A 65 -5.11 -0.51 -6.18
C TYR A 65 -4.82 -1.70 -7.11
N VAL A 66 -3.83 -2.54 -6.78
CA VAL A 66 -3.43 -3.70 -7.59
C VAL A 66 -4.56 -4.72 -7.70
N LYS A 67 -5.31 -4.95 -6.61
CA LYS A 67 -6.50 -5.81 -6.68
C LYS A 67 -7.56 -5.23 -7.60
N THR A 68 -7.79 -3.92 -7.56
CA THR A 68 -8.70 -3.24 -8.49
C THR A 68 -8.27 -3.39 -9.95
N MET A 69 -6.96 -3.35 -10.23
CA MET A 69 -6.40 -3.51 -11.57
C MET A 69 -6.47 -4.94 -12.12
N ILE A 70 -6.17 -5.94 -11.27
CA ILE A 70 -5.92 -7.33 -11.72
C ILE A 70 -7.07 -8.26 -11.32
N ARG A 71 -7.18 -8.58 -10.03
CA ARG A 71 -8.07 -9.66 -9.52
C ARG A 71 -9.54 -9.24 -9.39
N LYS A 72 -9.80 -7.96 -9.19
CA LYS A 72 -11.13 -7.33 -9.01
C LYS A 72 -11.40 -6.32 -10.13
N LYS A 73 -10.80 -6.53 -11.30
CA LYS A 73 -11.03 -5.73 -12.51
C LYS A 73 -12.53 -5.67 -12.82
N ASN A 74 -13.02 -4.49 -13.19
CA ASN A 74 -14.44 -4.19 -13.45
C ASN A 74 -15.40 -4.37 -12.25
N ASN A 75 -14.91 -4.64 -11.03
CA ASN A 75 -15.76 -4.67 -9.84
C ASN A 75 -15.99 -3.26 -9.29
N ARG A 76 -17.16 -2.67 -9.60
CA ARG A 76 -17.50 -1.29 -9.18
C ARG A 76 -17.44 -1.07 -7.66
N LYS A 77 -17.89 -2.04 -6.85
CA LYS A 77 -17.87 -1.92 -5.38
C LYS A 77 -16.42 -1.84 -4.86
N PHE A 78 -15.55 -2.71 -5.38
CA PHE A 78 -14.14 -2.74 -4.99
C PHE A 78 -13.37 -1.50 -5.48
N TYR A 79 -13.70 -0.99 -6.68
CA TYR A 79 -13.16 0.27 -7.19
C TYR A 79 -13.49 1.46 -6.28
N ILE A 80 -14.76 1.59 -5.86
CA ILE A 80 -15.19 2.65 -4.93
C ILE A 80 -14.47 2.50 -3.58
N LEU A 81 -14.34 1.28 -3.07
CA LEU A 81 -13.60 1.02 -1.82
C LEU A 81 -12.14 1.47 -1.93
N SER A 82 -11.47 1.16 -3.04
CA SER A 82 -10.10 1.62 -3.30
C SER A 82 -10.02 3.14 -3.33
N ILE A 83 -10.93 3.83 -4.02
CA ILE A 83 -10.94 5.31 -4.04
C ILE A 83 -11.18 5.87 -2.65
N PHE A 84 -12.17 5.36 -1.93
CA PHE A 84 -12.50 5.82 -0.59
C PHE A 84 -11.31 5.70 0.36
N TYR A 85 -10.59 4.58 0.30
CA TYR A 85 -9.35 4.40 1.05
C TYR A 85 -8.31 5.49 0.74
N HIS A 86 -8.09 5.80 -0.56
CA HIS A 86 -7.11 6.80 -0.96
C HIS A 86 -7.56 8.24 -0.63
N ILE A 87 -8.86 8.52 -0.63
CA ILE A 87 -9.40 9.80 -0.13
C ILE A 87 -9.15 9.94 1.36
N LEU A 88 -9.46 8.90 2.14
CA LEU A 88 -9.22 8.92 3.58
C LEU A 88 -7.72 9.07 3.89
N LEU A 89 -6.87 8.37 3.15
CA LEU A 89 -5.42 8.53 3.24
C LEU A 89 -5.00 9.98 2.97
N LEU A 90 -5.53 10.62 1.92
CA LEU A 90 -5.24 12.02 1.62
C LEU A 90 -5.68 12.96 2.75
N LEU A 91 -6.89 12.77 3.30
CA LEU A 91 -7.40 13.59 4.40
C LEU A 91 -6.53 13.44 5.66
N LEU A 92 -6.13 12.21 6.00
CA LEU A 92 -5.23 11.96 7.13
C LEU A 92 -3.87 12.61 6.88
N THR A 93 -3.31 12.50 5.67
CA THR A 93 -2.04 13.14 5.33
C THR A 93 -2.13 14.67 5.43
N MET A 94 -3.22 15.28 4.96
CA MET A 94 -3.43 16.74 5.08
C MET A 94 -3.53 17.21 6.53
N LEU A 95 -4.02 16.37 7.44
CA LEU A 95 -4.18 16.72 8.85
C LEU A 95 -2.87 16.64 9.64
N PHE A 96 -2.00 15.67 9.31
CA PHE A 96 -0.83 15.33 10.13
C PHE A 96 0.53 15.63 9.49
N TYR A 97 0.60 15.89 8.17
CA TYR A 97 1.87 15.99 7.45
C TYR A 97 1.94 17.21 6.52
N PRO A 98 3.15 17.72 6.23
CA PRO A 98 3.34 18.87 5.34
C PRO A 98 3.14 18.51 3.86
N LEU A 99 3.16 19.54 3.01
CA LEU A 99 2.96 19.46 1.55
C LEU A 99 3.82 18.40 0.85
N TYR A 100 5.03 18.13 1.35
CA TYR A 100 5.94 17.12 0.80
C TYR A 100 5.32 15.72 0.73
N LEU A 101 4.47 15.34 1.70
CA LEU A 101 3.76 14.05 1.70
C LEU A 101 2.36 14.14 1.05
N ILE A 102 1.76 15.33 1.00
CA ILE A 102 0.46 15.53 0.37
C ILE A 102 0.54 15.28 -1.15
N ILE A 103 1.59 15.81 -1.81
CA ILE A 103 1.79 15.67 -3.26
C ILE A 103 1.81 14.20 -3.72
N PRO A 104 2.65 13.30 -3.16
CA PRO A 104 2.63 11.89 -3.56
C PRO A 104 1.29 11.22 -3.26
N VAL A 105 0.63 11.53 -2.15
CA VAL A 105 -0.69 10.94 -1.84
C VAL A 105 -1.77 11.36 -2.83
N ILE A 106 -1.73 12.61 -3.33
CA ILE A 106 -2.59 13.05 -4.44
C ILE A 106 -2.31 12.19 -5.69
N ILE A 107 -1.04 11.91 -6.01
CA ILE A 107 -0.69 11.05 -7.14
C ILE A 107 -1.23 9.63 -6.95
N LEU A 108 -1.17 9.07 -5.75
CA LEU A 108 -1.75 7.75 -5.44
C LEU A 108 -3.28 7.74 -5.63
N LEU A 109 -3.97 8.81 -5.23
CA LEU A 109 -5.41 8.96 -5.44
C LEU A 109 -5.74 9.08 -6.93
N MET A 110 -5.03 9.95 -7.67
CA MET A 110 -5.21 10.09 -9.12
C MET A 110 -5.00 8.75 -9.83
N ARG A 111 -3.95 8.01 -9.46
CA ARG A 111 -3.67 6.66 -9.95
C ARG A 111 -4.85 5.71 -9.68
N ALA A 112 -5.36 5.68 -8.45
CA ALA A 112 -6.47 4.81 -8.09
C ALA A 112 -7.74 5.10 -8.90
N ILE A 113 -7.94 6.35 -9.34
CA ILE A 113 -9.09 6.76 -10.15
C ILE A 113 -8.87 6.44 -11.64
N ILE A 114 -7.71 6.80 -12.20
CA ILE A 114 -7.45 6.83 -13.64
C ILE A 114 -7.04 5.44 -14.15
N ALA A 115 -6.06 4.79 -13.51
CA ALA A 115 -5.45 3.59 -14.05
C ALA A 115 -6.41 2.40 -14.26
N PRO A 116 -7.40 2.15 -13.37
CA PRO A 116 -8.39 1.09 -13.61
C PRO A 116 -9.26 1.31 -14.84
N LYS A 117 -9.41 2.57 -15.30
CA LYS A 117 -10.23 2.94 -16.46
C LYS A 117 -9.46 2.89 -17.78
N THR A 118 -8.13 2.96 -17.74
CA THR A 118 -7.29 3.06 -18.95
C THR A 118 -6.83 1.71 -19.48
N GLY A 119 -7.07 0.61 -18.75
CA GLY A 119 -6.63 -0.72 -19.17
C GLY A 119 -5.11 -0.90 -19.16
N LEU A 120 -4.39 -0.13 -18.32
CA LEU A 120 -2.94 -0.22 -18.17
C LEU A 120 -2.47 -1.66 -17.96
N SER A 121 -1.40 -2.05 -18.65
CA SER A 121 -0.81 -3.37 -18.50
C SER A 121 -0.20 -3.57 -17.12
N VAL A 122 -0.14 -4.82 -16.66
CA VAL A 122 0.42 -5.20 -15.34
C VAL A 122 1.86 -4.68 -15.18
N MET A 123 2.67 -4.78 -16.23
CA MET A 123 4.06 -4.30 -16.22
C MET A 123 4.14 -2.78 -16.01
N LYS A 124 3.35 -2.00 -16.75
CA LYS A 124 3.32 -0.53 -16.60
C LYS A 124 2.82 -0.12 -15.22
N SER A 125 1.81 -0.83 -14.70
CA SER A 125 1.32 -0.63 -13.33
C SER A 125 2.42 -0.89 -12.30
N GLY A 126 3.19 -1.98 -12.44
CA GLY A 126 4.32 -2.29 -11.57
C GLY A 126 5.43 -1.22 -11.59
N ILE A 127 5.82 -0.75 -12.78
CA ILE A 127 6.80 0.35 -12.92
C ILE A 127 6.28 1.62 -12.22
N PHE A 128 4.99 1.91 -12.36
CA PHE A 128 4.38 3.05 -11.68
C PHE A 128 4.40 2.89 -10.15
N GLU A 129 4.20 1.69 -9.61
CA GLU A 129 4.35 1.45 -8.16
C GLU A 129 5.77 1.71 -7.68
N LEU A 130 6.79 1.26 -8.44
CA LEU A 130 8.19 1.53 -8.11
C LEU A 130 8.46 3.04 -8.04
N PHE A 131 8.00 3.80 -9.05
CA PHE A 131 8.13 5.26 -9.05
C PHE A 131 7.45 5.90 -7.83
N ASN A 132 6.23 5.48 -7.48
CA ASN A 132 5.54 6.00 -6.30
C ASN A 132 6.24 5.65 -4.99
N SER A 133 6.84 4.46 -4.89
CA SER A 133 7.57 4.05 -3.70
C SER A 133 8.83 4.91 -3.49
N LEU A 134 9.55 5.24 -4.58
CA LEU A 134 10.68 6.17 -4.55
C LEU A 134 10.22 7.58 -4.20
N LEU A 135 9.12 8.04 -4.77
CA LEU A 135 8.57 9.36 -4.45
C LEU A 135 8.20 9.47 -2.97
N MET A 136 7.54 8.44 -2.41
CA MET A 136 7.25 8.38 -0.97
C MET A 136 8.51 8.36 -0.12
N MET A 137 9.53 7.59 -0.51
CA MET A 137 10.81 7.56 0.18
C MET A 137 11.46 8.94 0.22
N ILE A 138 11.52 9.65 -0.91
CA ILE A 138 12.09 11.00 -1.01
C ILE A 138 11.29 11.97 -0.14
N SER A 139 9.95 11.94 -0.20
CA SER A 139 9.10 12.79 0.64
C SER A 139 9.31 12.56 2.13
N ILE A 140 9.49 11.30 2.55
CA ILE A 140 9.81 10.95 3.94
C ILE A 140 11.17 11.52 4.33
N ILE A 141 12.19 11.34 3.49
CA ILE A 141 13.54 11.90 3.75
C ILE A 141 13.43 13.41 3.96
N MET A 142 12.72 14.14 3.09
CA MET A 142 12.56 15.59 3.22
C MET A 142 11.82 16.05 4.50
N ILE A 143 11.02 15.18 5.12
CA ILE A 143 10.28 15.49 6.35
C ILE A 143 11.13 15.27 7.60
N TYR A 144 12.04 14.29 7.56
CA TYR A 144 12.83 13.85 8.72
C TYR A 144 14.35 14.11 8.57
N SER A 145 14.77 14.76 7.49
CA SER A 145 16.14 15.26 7.25
C SER A 145 16.46 16.50 8.05
#